data_AF-A0A433BWM6-F1
#
_entry.id   AF-A0A433BWM6-F1
#
_cell.length_a   1.000
_cell.length_b   1.000
_cell.length_c   1.000
_cell.angle_alpha   90.00
_cell.angle_beta   90.00
_cell.angle_gamma   90.00
#
_symmetry.space_group_name_H-M   'P 1'
#
loop_
_entity.id
_entity.type
_entity.pdbx_description
1 polymer ?
#
loop_
_entity_poly.entity_id
_entity_poly.type
_entity_poly.pdbx_seq_one_letter_code
_entity_poly.pdbx_strand_id
1 'polypeptide(L)'
;MSFLDQLKSQANALQSQRSTQQQDLAGRIAQTEQACETTWRYFNELARQLNVIVPRGPTLSLDNRQAWPEMCLVDFRSDARKKFWMNREVYDHVSLGWVINPRDGKPQATSVSVNFPPDLERVTSRLALGQVRHERHEVRHPEKNSLLAFRFDYQTQAFGSVRATADHEAGEILFRAANLRGFEVAQVRHPVQRINSVLLDELARLIVGQAGAFL
;
A
#
# COMPACT_ATOMS: atom_id res chain seq x y z
N MET A 1 -58.87 16.69 8.31
CA MET A 1 -57.58 16.09 8.71
C MET A 1 -56.89 17.02 9.69
N SER A 2 -56.42 16.51 10.84
CA SER A 2 -55.76 17.34 11.86
C SER A 2 -54.29 17.54 11.52
N PHE A 3 -53.71 18.68 11.92
CA PHE A 3 -52.26 18.93 11.83
C PHE A 3 -51.45 17.87 12.59
N LEU A 4 -51.99 17.34 13.69
CA LEU A 4 -51.38 16.24 14.43
C LEU A 4 -51.28 14.95 13.60
N ASP A 5 -52.25 14.66 12.73
CA ASP A 5 -52.22 13.49 11.85
C ASP A 5 -51.16 13.66 10.75
N GLN A 6 -50.98 14.89 10.25
CA GLN A 6 -49.91 15.23 9.31
C GLN A 6 -48.52 15.08 9.97
N LEU A 7 -48.36 15.55 11.21
CA LEU A 7 -47.11 15.37 11.97
C LEU A 7 -46.82 13.90 12.27
N LYS A 8 -47.84 13.09 12.61
CA LYS A 8 -47.68 11.63 12.81
C LYS A 8 -47.25 10.93 11.52
N SER A 9 -47.86 11.28 10.39
CA SER A 9 -47.50 10.74 9.09
C SER A 9 -46.04 11.08 8.72
N GLN A 10 -45.64 12.35 8.91
CA GLN A 10 -44.26 12.79 8.68
C GLN A 10 -43.27 12.10 9.62
N ALA A 11 -43.60 11.96 10.90
CA ALA A 11 -42.76 11.27 11.88
C ALA A 11 -42.57 9.79 11.53
N ASN A 12 -43.64 9.10 11.13
CA ASN A 12 -43.58 7.70 10.71
C ASN A 12 -42.73 7.53 9.44
N ALA A 13 -42.90 8.40 8.44
CA ALA A 13 -42.09 8.38 7.23
C ALA A 13 -40.59 8.57 7.53
N LEU A 14 -40.25 9.53 8.41
CA LEU A 14 -38.87 9.76 8.84
C LEU A 14 -38.31 8.58 9.66
N GLN A 15 -39.12 7.95 10.51
CA GLN A 15 -38.70 6.76 11.26
C GLN A 15 -38.43 5.58 10.33
N SER A 16 -39.33 5.29 9.38
CA SER A 16 -39.13 4.21 8.41
C SER A 16 -37.89 4.43 7.56
N GLN A 17 -37.65 5.66 7.07
CA GLN A 17 -36.46 5.99 6.30
C GLN A 17 -35.17 5.77 7.11
N ARG A 18 -35.15 6.18 8.39
CA ARG A 18 -34.02 5.94 9.29
C ARG A 18 -33.77 4.44 9.53
N SER A 19 -34.82 3.65 9.70
CA SER A 19 -34.71 2.21 9.88
C SER A 19 -34.09 1.52 8.66
N THR A 20 -34.51 1.89 7.45
CA THR A 20 -33.91 1.35 6.20
C THR A 20 -32.44 1.74 6.08
N GLN A 21 -32.11 3.02 6.27
CA GLN A 21 -30.71 3.48 6.22
C GLN A 21 -29.81 2.76 7.24
N GLN A 22 -30.33 2.49 8.43
CA GLN A 22 -29.60 1.79 9.48
C GLN A 22 -29.38 0.31 9.12
N GLN A 23 -30.35 -0.36 8.50
CA GLN A 23 -30.21 -1.73 8.00
C GLN A 23 -29.17 -1.80 6.86
N ASP A 24 -29.23 -0.87 5.91
CA ASP A 24 -28.27 -0.80 4.79
C ASP A 24 -26.84 -0.57 5.28
N LEU A 25 -26.66 0.30 6.28
CA LEU A 25 -25.37 0.53 6.91
C LEU A 25 -24.86 -0.71 7.66
N ALA A 26 -25.72 -1.36 8.45
CA ALA A 26 -25.34 -2.58 9.16
C ALA A 26 -24.90 -3.70 8.20
N GLY A 27 -25.60 -3.84 7.06
CA GLY A 27 -25.22 -4.77 6.00
C GLY A 27 -23.87 -4.44 5.37
N ARG A 28 -23.62 -3.16 5.03
CA ARG A 28 -22.32 -2.71 4.49
C ARG A 28 -21.16 -2.96 5.46
N ILE A 29 -21.37 -2.69 6.75
CA ILE A 29 -20.38 -2.97 7.80
C ILE A 29 -20.03 -4.45 7.80
N ALA A 30 -21.03 -5.33 7.87
CA ALA A 30 -20.81 -6.78 7.92
C ALA A 30 -20.08 -7.30 6.67
N GLN A 31 -20.46 -6.84 5.47
CA GLN A 31 -19.79 -7.24 4.23
C GLN A 31 -18.34 -6.74 4.17
N THR A 32 -18.09 -5.52 4.64
CA THR A 32 -16.74 -4.94 4.69
C THR A 32 -15.84 -5.73 5.65
N GLU A 33 -16.36 -6.06 6.84
CA GLU A 33 -15.62 -6.87 7.82
C GLU A 33 -15.28 -8.27 7.25
N GLN A 34 -16.23 -8.91 6.57
CA GLN A 34 -16.00 -10.20 5.91
C GLN A 34 -14.94 -10.11 4.80
N ALA A 35 -14.97 -9.04 4.00
CA ALA A 35 -13.98 -8.80 2.96
C ALA A 35 -12.58 -8.54 3.55
N CYS A 36 -12.48 -7.79 4.65
CA CYS A 36 -11.22 -7.58 5.38
C CYS A 36 -10.68 -8.89 5.97
N GLU A 37 -11.54 -9.70 6.60
CA GLU A 37 -11.13 -11.01 7.13
C GLU A 37 -10.63 -11.94 6.02
N THR A 38 -11.33 -11.98 4.88
CA THR A 38 -10.92 -12.74 3.69
C THR A 38 -9.55 -12.29 3.21
N THR A 39 -9.34 -10.97 3.09
CA THR A 39 -8.07 -10.37 2.68
C THR A 39 -6.94 -10.72 3.64
N TRP A 40 -7.19 -10.65 4.95
CA TRP A 40 -6.20 -10.96 5.98
C TRP A 40 -5.78 -12.42 5.97
N ARG A 41 -6.74 -13.35 5.89
CA ARG A 41 -6.45 -14.79 5.77
C ARG A 41 -5.64 -15.08 4.51
N TYR A 42 -6.01 -14.48 3.38
CA TYR A 42 -5.27 -14.62 2.13
C TYR A 42 -3.83 -14.06 2.24
N PHE A 43 -3.65 -12.86 2.80
CA PHE A 43 -2.31 -12.26 2.99
C PHE A 43 -1.43 -13.07 3.93
N ASN A 44 -1.98 -13.66 5.00
CA ASN A 44 -1.23 -14.54 5.89
C ASN A 44 -0.70 -15.78 5.15
N GLU A 45 -1.56 -16.44 4.36
CA GLU A 45 -1.15 -17.61 3.58
C GLU A 45 -0.14 -17.23 2.49
N LEU A 46 -0.43 -16.17 1.74
CA LEU A 46 0.45 -15.67 0.68
C LEU A 46 1.84 -15.32 1.24
N ALA A 47 1.92 -14.60 2.36
CA ALA A 47 3.18 -14.26 2.99
C ALA A 47 4.02 -15.50 3.31
N ARG A 48 3.39 -16.54 3.86
CA ARG A 48 4.06 -17.81 4.16
C ARG A 48 4.61 -18.47 2.91
N GLN A 49 3.84 -18.55 1.83
CA GLN A 49 4.27 -19.17 0.58
C GLN A 49 5.37 -18.36 -0.13
N LEU A 50 5.24 -17.04 -0.19
CA LEU A 50 6.23 -16.17 -0.82
C LEU A 50 7.57 -16.16 -0.08
N ASN A 51 7.56 -16.30 1.25
CA ASN A 51 8.78 -16.46 2.03
C ASN A 51 9.53 -17.77 1.75
N VAL A 52 8.84 -18.81 1.26
CA VAL A 52 9.47 -20.07 0.84
C VAL A 52 10.01 -19.97 -0.58
N ILE A 53 9.22 -19.38 -1.48
CA ILE A 53 9.56 -19.29 -2.91
C ILE A 53 10.64 -18.25 -3.18
N VAL A 54 10.67 -17.17 -2.39
CA VAL A 54 11.58 -16.02 -2.54
C VAL A 54 11.57 -15.51 -3.99
N PRO A 55 10.45 -14.92 -4.43
CA PRO A 55 10.27 -14.51 -5.82
C PRO A 55 11.27 -13.42 -6.21
N ARG A 56 11.51 -13.29 -7.51
CA ARG A 56 12.33 -12.20 -8.06
C ARG A 56 11.67 -10.85 -7.79
N GLY A 57 12.49 -9.87 -7.44
CA GLY A 57 12.06 -8.50 -7.21
C GLY A 57 12.12 -7.65 -8.47
N PRO A 58 11.58 -6.41 -8.41
CA PRO A 58 11.62 -5.48 -9.52
C PRO A 58 13.04 -4.99 -9.83
N THR A 59 13.25 -4.52 -11.05
CA THR A 59 14.46 -3.78 -11.42
C THR A 59 14.37 -2.36 -10.88
N LEU A 60 15.20 -2.05 -9.87
CA LEU A 60 15.20 -0.76 -9.20
C LEU A 60 16.34 0.14 -9.72
N SER A 61 16.07 1.44 -9.79
CA SER A 61 17.09 2.46 -10.06
C SER A 61 16.65 3.79 -9.45
N LEU A 62 17.58 4.53 -8.84
CA LEU A 62 17.28 5.86 -8.28
C LEU A 62 17.35 6.95 -9.35
N ASP A 63 18.29 6.87 -10.29
CA ASP A 63 18.55 7.90 -11.30
C ASP A 63 18.18 7.49 -12.74
N ASN A 64 17.68 6.26 -12.94
CA ASN A 64 17.47 5.60 -14.24
C ASN A 64 18.74 5.31 -15.05
N ARG A 65 19.93 5.50 -14.48
CA ARG A 65 21.20 5.23 -15.15
C ARG A 65 21.86 3.99 -14.54
N GLN A 66 21.89 3.94 -13.22
CA GLN A 66 22.44 2.82 -12.48
C GLN A 66 21.30 1.93 -11.97
N ALA A 67 21.14 0.77 -12.60
CA ALA A 67 20.27 -0.27 -12.08
C ALA A 67 20.89 -0.90 -10.83
N TRP A 68 20.04 -1.22 -9.87
CA TRP A 68 20.42 -2.06 -8.72
C TRP A 68 20.71 -3.49 -9.22
N PRO A 69 21.44 -4.30 -8.43
CA PRO A 69 21.64 -5.72 -8.70
C PRO A 69 20.31 -6.47 -8.86
N GLU A 70 20.37 -7.74 -9.27
CA GLU A 70 19.17 -8.60 -9.23
C GLU A 70 18.59 -8.62 -7.82
N MET A 71 17.33 -8.25 -7.67
CA MET A 71 16.64 -8.19 -6.38
C MET A 71 15.75 -9.42 -6.17
N CYS A 72 15.45 -9.74 -4.93
CA CYS A 72 14.44 -10.70 -4.51
C CYS A 72 13.53 -10.11 -3.42
N LEU A 73 12.35 -10.68 -3.27
CA LEU A 73 11.39 -10.28 -2.24
C LEU A 73 11.46 -11.29 -1.09
N VAL A 74 11.66 -10.78 0.12
CA VAL A 74 11.84 -11.59 1.34
C VAL A 74 11.13 -10.95 2.53
N ASP A 75 11.04 -11.68 3.64
CA ASP A 75 10.45 -11.20 4.90
C ASP A 75 9.03 -10.65 4.75
N PHE A 76 8.20 -11.35 3.95
CA PHE A 76 6.77 -11.06 3.85
C PHE A 76 6.10 -11.21 5.21
N ARG A 77 5.35 -10.19 5.63
CA ARG A 77 4.59 -10.14 6.88
C ARG A 77 3.23 -9.53 6.64
N SER A 78 2.21 -10.19 7.17
CA SER A 78 0.84 -9.69 7.15
C SER A 78 0.46 -9.18 8.55
N ASP A 79 -0.26 -8.07 8.60
CA ASP A 79 -0.77 -7.45 9.82
C ASP A 79 -2.19 -6.96 9.59
N ALA A 80 -3.02 -7.02 10.63
CA ALA A 80 -4.37 -6.47 10.59
C ALA A 80 -4.62 -5.62 11.84
N ARG A 81 -5.19 -4.45 11.61
CA ARG A 81 -5.50 -3.48 12.66
C ARG A 81 -6.99 -3.24 12.72
N LYS A 82 -7.50 -3.14 13.94
CA LYS A 82 -8.89 -2.77 14.23
C LYS A 82 -8.94 -1.39 14.87
N LYS A 83 -10.08 -0.72 14.70
CA LYS A 83 -10.45 0.52 15.36
C LYS A 83 -11.80 0.37 16.04
N PHE A 84 -12.05 1.20 17.04
CA PHE A 84 -13.37 1.30 17.64
C PHE A 84 -14.20 2.35 16.89
N TRP A 85 -15.34 1.95 16.35
CA TRP A 85 -16.23 2.83 15.58
C TRP A 85 -17.68 2.38 15.76
N MET A 86 -18.61 3.32 15.95
CA MET A 86 -20.04 3.02 16.20
C MET A 86 -20.29 1.97 17.28
N ASN A 87 -19.57 2.10 18.41
CA ASN A 87 -19.68 1.21 19.57
C ASN A 87 -19.36 -0.28 19.28
N ARG A 88 -18.50 -0.54 18.29
CA ARG A 88 -18.00 -1.87 17.94
C ARG A 88 -16.55 -1.79 17.44
N GLU A 89 -15.84 -2.91 17.52
CA GLU A 89 -14.54 -3.04 16.87
C GLU A 89 -14.73 -3.45 15.41
N VAL A 90 -14.08 -2.71 14.51
CA VAL A 90 -14.07 -2.99 13.07
C VAL A 90 -12.65 -2.92 12.51
N TYR A 91 -12.36 -3.59 11.39
CA TYR A 91 -11.06 -3.49 10.74
C TYR A 91 -10.76 -2.06 10.29
N ASP A 92 -9.63 -1.49 10.68
CA ASP A 92 -9.17 -0.25 10.08
C ASP A 92 -8.46 -0.53 8.75
N HIS A 93 -7.49 -1.44 8.78
CA HIS A 93 -6.78 -1.88 7.60
C HIS A 93 -6.13 -3.25 7.78
N VAL A 94 -5.89 -3.92 6.66
CA VAL A 94 -5.09 -5.12 6.52
C VAL A 94 -3.87 -4.78 5.67
N SER A 95 -2.70 -5.31 5.99
CA SER A 95 -1.49 -5.00 5.24
C SER A 95 -0.60 -6.21 5.03
N LEU A 96 0.12 -6.21 3.92
CA LEU A 96 1.18 -7.14 3.57
C LEU A 96 2.43 -6.32 3.24
N GLY A 97 3.51 -6.48 4.01
CA GLY A 97 4.79 -5.81 3.77
C GLY A 97 5.91 -6.81 3.52
N TRP A 98 6.94 -6.40 2.78
CA TRP A 98 8.13 -7.21 2.53
C TRP A 98 9.37 -6.33 2.32
N VAL A 99 10.52 -6.98 2.35
CA VAL A 99 11.83 -6.37 2.08
C VAL A 99 12.26 -6.78 0.67
N ILE A 100 12.86 -5.82 -0.04
CA ILE A 100 13.46 -6.01 -1.36
C ILE A 100 14.98 -5.95 -1.18
N ASN A 101 15.65 -7.10 -1.29
CA ASN A 101 17.09 -7.25 -1.07
C ASN A 101 17.81 -7.76 -2.33
N PRO A 102 19.13 -7.58 -2.45
CA PRO A 102 19.90 -8.21 -3.52
C PRO A 102 19.82 -9.72 -3.40
N ARG A 103 19.65 -10.40 -4.54
CA ARG A 103 19.49 -11.85 -4.60
C ARG A 103 20.73 -12.60 -4.13
N ASP A 104 21.91 -12.10 -4.51
CA ASP A 104 23.20 -12.76 -4.27
C ASP A 104 23.87 -12.34 -2.94
N GLY A 105 23.11 -11.79 -1.98
CA GLY A 105 23.61 -11.60 -0.62
C GLY A 105 23.19 -10.30 0.05
N LYS A 106 24.10 -9.72 0.83
CA LYS A 106 23.80 -8.57 1.69
C LYS A 106 23.60 -7.29 0.87
N PRO A 107 22.81 -6.32 1.39
CA PRO A 107 22.69 -4.99 0.80
C PRO A 107 24.07 -4.39 0.53
N GLN A 108 24.32 -4.04 -0.73
CA GLN A 108 25.57 -3.39 -1.14
C GLN A 108 25.46 -1.89 -0.90
N ALA A 109 26.49 -1.32 -0.29
CA ALA A 109 26.65 0.13 -0.18
C ALA A 109 27.04 0.70 -1.55
N THR A 110 26.29 1.68 -2.01
CA THR A 110 26.50 2.35 -3.28
C THR A 110 26.19 3.83 -3.13
N SER A 111 26.51 4.62 -4.16
CA SER A 111 26.36 6.07 -4.13
C SER A 111 25.78 6.59 -5.43
N VAL A 112 24.91 7.59 -5.35
CA VAL A 112 24.45 8.35 -6.52
C VAL A 112 24.73 9.84 -6.32
N SER A 113 25.33 10.47 -7.32
CA SER A 113 25.64 11.90 -7.31
C SER A 113 24.75 12.63 -8.32
N VAL A 114 24.05 13.65 -7.86
CA VAL A 114 23.13 14.47 -8.67
C VAL A 114 23.49 15.94 -8.58
N ASN A 115 23.54 16.61 -9.72
CA ASN A 115 23.95 18.01 -9.86
C ASN A 115 22.83 18.90 -10.43
N PHE A 116 21.67 18.34 -10.78
CA PHE A 116 20.53 19.07 -11.33
C PHE A 116 19.27 18.94 -10.45
N PRO A 117 18.48 20.01 -10.25
CA PRO A 117 17.29 19.96 -9.39
C PRO A 117 16.26 18.87 -9.75
N PRO A 118 15.91 18.61 -11.04
CA PRO A 118 14.96 17.55 -11.38
C PRO A 118 15.44 16.13 -11.04
N ASP A 119 16.75 15.89 -11.14
CA ASP A 119 17.35 14.61 -10.77
C ASP A 119 17.41 14.46 -9.24
N LEU A 120 17.66 15.54 -8.51
CA LEU A 120 17.62 15.59 -7.05
C LEU A 120 16.23 15.24 -6.50
N GLU A 121 15.17 15.87 -7.03
CA GLU A 121 13.79 15.59 -6.63
C GLU A 121 13.45 14.12 -6.89
N ARG A 122 13.78 13.61 -8.08
CA ARG A 122 13.54 12.21 -8.44
C ARG A 122 14.22 11.24 -7.49
N VAL A 123 15.52 11.40 -7.25
CA VAL A 123 16.29 10.54 -6.35
C VAL A 123 15.73 10.61 -4.93
N THR A 124 15.43 11.82 -4.44
CA THR A 124 14.85 12.01 -3.10
C THR A 124 13.48 11.34 -2.96
N SER A 125 12.59 11.51 -3.94
CA SER A 125 11.28 10.85 -3.96
C SER A 125 11.41 9.33 -3.96
N ARG A 126 12.32 8.78 -4.75
CA ARG A 126 12.53 7.32 -4.84
C ARG A 126 13.14 6.73 -3.57
N LEU A 127 14.11 7.43 -2.97
CA LEU A 127 14.66 7.06 -1.66
C LEU A 127 13.56 7.04 -0.58
N ALA A 128 12.67 8.03 -0.59
CA ALA A 128 11.54 8.11 0.33
C ALA A 128 10.52 6.98 0.09
N LEU A 129 10.12 6.76 -1.17
CA LEU A 129 9.17 5.70 -1.54
C LEU A 129 9.69 4.30 -1.18
N GLY A 130 10.96 4.03 -1.46
CA GLY A 130 11.62 2.78 -1.13
C GLY A 130 11.94 2.59 0.35
N GLN A 131 11.77 3.65 1.17
CA GLN A 131 12.26 3.72 2.55
C GLN A 131 13.74 3.28 2.64
N VAL A 132 14.53 3.73 1.67
CA VAL A 132 15.93 3.36 1.51
C VAL A 132 16.76 4.12 2.54
N ARG A 133 17.55 3.41 3.33
CA ARG A 133 18.50 4.03 4.26
C ARG A 133 19.61 4.72 3.48
N HIS A 134 19.78 6.02 3.71
CA HIS A 134 20.74 6.83 2.99
C HIS A 134 21.33 7.96 3.86
N GLU A 135 22.52 8.38 3.49
CA GLU A 135 23.18 9.59 3.98
C GLU A 135 23.35 10.57 2.82
N ARG A 136 23.15 11.86 3.08
CA ARG A 136 23.28 12.92 2.07
C ARG A 136 24.53 13.75 2.37
N HIS A 137 25.37 13.90 1.37
CA HIS A 137 26.58 14.70 1.42
C HIS A 137 26.54 15.80 0.35
N GLU A 138 27.02 16.99 0.73
CA GLU A 138 27.29 18.07 -0.22
C GLU A 138 28.69 17.91 -0.79
N VAL A 139 28.79 17.69 -2.09
CA VAL A 139 30.07 17.70 -2.79
C VAL A 139 30.34 19.13 -3.24
N ARG A 140 31.38 19.74 -2.70
CA ARG A 140 31.79 21.13 -3.00
C ARG A 140 33.12 21.17 -3.71
N HIS A 141 33.35 22.24 -4.48
CA HIS A 141 34.63 22.46 -5.13
C HIS A 141 35.73 22.74 -4.09
N PRO A 142 36.89 22.06 -4.15
CA PRO A 142 37.92 22.14 -3.11
C PRO A 142 38.48 23.56 -2.92
N GLU A 143 38.62 24.34 -4.00
CA GLU A 143 39.17 25.71 -3.93
C GLU A 143 38.13 26.82 -3.75
N LYS A 144 36.94 26.67 -4.34
CA LYS A 144 35.92 27.74 -4.42
C LYS A 144 34.78 27.55 -3.43
N ASN A 145 34.74 26.41 -2.75
CA ASN A 145 33.67 26.00 -1.82
C ASN A 145 32.24 26.08 -2.42
N SER A 146 32.12 26.12 -3.75
CA SER A 146 30.84 26.14 -4.46
C SER A 146 30.24 24.74 -4.50
N LEU A 147 28.93 24.62 -4.32
CA LEU A 147 28.21 23.35 -4.42
C LEU A 147 28.29 22.79 -5.85
N LEU A 148 28.81 21.58 -5.99
CA LEU A 148 28.91 20.87 -7.27
C LEU A 148 27.80 19.83 -7.45
N ALA A 149 27.52 19.05 -6.40
CA ALA A 149 26.52 17.99 -6.44
C ALA A 149 26.05 17.60 -5.03
N PHE A 150 24.92 16.94 -4.96
CA PHE A 150 24.52 16.14 -3.80
C PHE A 150 24.85 14.68 -4.07
N ARG A 151 25.60 14.06 -3.16
CA ARG A 151 25.88 12.63 -3.17
C ARG A 151 25.02 11.95 -2.11
N PHE A 152 24.32 10.90 -2.51
CA PHE A 152 23.56 10.05 -1.62
C PHE A 152 24.28 8.71 -1.51
N ASP A 153 24.77 8.38 -0.32
CA ASP A 153 25.31 7.06 -0.02
C ASP A 153 24.18 6.22 0.58
N TYR A 154 23.90 5.07 -0.02
CA TYR A 154 22.72 4.26 0.33
C TYR A 154 23.01 2.76 0.24
N GLN A 155 22.16 1.98 0.91
CA GLN A 155 22.15 0.53 0.77
C GLN A 155 21.13 0.10 -0.27
N THR A 156 21.48 -0.87 -1.12
CA THR A 156 20.57 -1.51 -2.08
C THR A 156 19.54 -2.40 -1.38
N GLN A 157 18.70 -1.79 -0.55
CA GLN A 157 17.59 -2.38 0.18
C GLN A 157 16.41 -1.42 0.12
N ALA A 158 15.24 -1.95 -0.17
CA ALA A 158 13.99 -1.20 -0.19
C ALA A 158 12.87 -2.00 0.48
N PHE A 159 11.71 -1.37 0.67
CA PHE A 159 10.53 -1.99 1.26
C PHE A 159 9.36 -1.94 0.29
N GLY A 160 8.64 -3.04 0.13
CA GLY A 160 7.38 -3.09 -0.61
C GLY A 160 6.21 -3.32 0.34
N SER A 161 5.01 -2.87 -0.04
CA SER A 161 3.81 -3.11 0.76
C SER A 161 2.52 -3.02 -0.04
N VAL A 162 1.49 -3.71 0.45
CA VAL A 162 0.09 -3.49 0.09
C VAL A 162 -0.68 -3.23 1.37
N ARG A 163 -1.47 -2.15 1.40
CA ARG A 163 -2.41 -1.84 2.47
C ARG A 163 -3.82 -1.79 1.91
N ALA A 164 -4.72 -2.55 2.51
CA ALA A 164 -6.15 -2.60 2.24
C ALA A 164 -6.89 -1.89 3.38
N THR A 165 -7.31 -0.65 3.17
CA THR A 165 -8.02 0.18 4.17
C THR A 165 -9.52 0.05 3.98
N ALA A 166 -10.24 -0.25 5.06
CA ALA A 166 -11.69 -0.44 5.03
C ALA A 166 -12.44 0.90 5.08
N ASP A 167 -13.41 1.06 4.18
CA ASP A 167 -14.43 2.10 4.23
C ASP A 167 -15.80 1.45 4.43
N HIS A 168 -16.20 1.29 5.70
CA HIS A 168 -17.46 0.65 6.06
C HIS A 168 -18.70 1.46 5.69
N GLU A 169 -18.54 2.78 5.54
CA GLU A 169 -19.64 3.65 5.14
C GLU A 169 -19.90 3.47 3.63
N ALA A 170 -18.84 3.48 2.81
CA ALA A 170 -18.98 3.25 1.38
C ALA A 170 -19.22 1.78 1.02
N GLY A 171 -18.78 0.83 1.85
CA GLY A 171 -18.76 -0.60 1.49
C GLY A 171 -17.66 -0.89 0.47
N GLU A 172 -16.51 -0.25 0.62
CA GLU A 172 -15.36 -0.35 -0.28
C GLU A 172 -14.07 -0.63 0.51
N ILE A 173 -13.07 -1.16 -0.19
CA ILE A 173 -11.71 -1.28 0.32
C ILE A 173 -10.76 -0.53 -0.61
N LEU A 174 -10.00 0.41 -0.05
CA LEU A 174 -8.93 1.11 -0.74
C LEU A 174 -7.64 0.29 -0.61
N PHE A 175 -7.15 -0.21 -1.73
CA PHE A 175 -5.84 -0.84 -1.82
C PHE A 175 -4.80 0.20 -2.22
N ARG A 176 -3.73 0.30 -1.43
CA ARG A 176 -2.53 1.07 -1.74
C ARG A 176 -1.35 0.12 -1.82
N ALA A 177 -0.83 -0.08 -3.02
CA ALA A 177 0.36 -0.88 -3.27
C ALA A 177 1.56 0.04 -3.51
N ALA A 178 2.69 -0.27 -2.87
CA ALA A 178 3.93 0.47 -2.99
C ALA A 178 5.05 -0.48 -3.39
N ASN A 179 5.87 -0.01 -4.33
CA ASN A 179 7.07 -0.66 -4.82
C ASN A 179 6.89 -2.06 -5.40
N LEU A 180 5.81 -2.29 -6.18
CA LEU A 180 5.57 -3.56 -6.87
C LEU A 180 6.51 -3.76 -8.07
N ARG A 181 6.64 -2.75 -8.94
CA ARG A 181 7.42 -2.82 -10.20
C ARG A 181 8.62 -1.87 -10.23
N GLY A 182 8.64 -0.88 -9.35
CA GLY A 182 9.64 0.18 -9.28
C GLY A 182 9.32 1.09 -8.10
N PHE A 183 10.03 2.21 -7.95
CA PHE A 183 9.71 3.18 -6.90
C PHE A 183 8.45 3.97 -7.24
N GLU A 184 7.29 3.40 -6.93
CA GLU A 184 5.97 3.94 -7.25
C GLU A 184 4.91 3.51 -6.23
N VAL A 185 3.78 4.21 -6.26
CA VAL A 185 2.60 3.88 -5.46
C VAL A 185 1.39 3.84 -6.39
N ALA A 186 0.67 2.74 -6.36
CA ALA A 186 -0.61 2.58 -7.04
C ALA A 186 -1.73 2.48 -6.01
N GLN A 187 -2.90 3.02 -6.35
CA GLN A 187 -4.09 2.96 -5.51
C GLN A 187 -5.31 2.60 -6.34
N VAL A 188 -6.16 1.72 -5.81
CA VAL A 188 -7.41 1.30 -6.43
C VAL A 188 -8.45 1.03 -5.35
N ARG A 189 -9.71 1.39 -5.63
CA ARG A 189 -10.84 1.06 -4.75
C ARG A 189 -11.63 -0.09 -5.36
N HIS A 190 -11.95 -1.07 -4.54
CA HIS A 190 -12.82 -2.18 -4.93
C HIS A 190 -14.04 -2.23 -4.01
N PRO A 191 -15.25 -2.42 -4.56
CA PRO A 191 -16.43 -2.69 -3.74
C PRO A 191 -16.27 -4.05 -3.05
N VAL A 192 -16.77 -4.17 -1.82
CA VAL A 192 -16.55 -5.36 -0.98
C VAL A 192 -17.04 -6.67 -1.61
N GLN A 193 -18.03 -6.61 -2.51
CA GLN A 193 -18.56 -7.78 -3.22
C GLN A 193 -17.59 -8.34 -4.27
N ARG A 194 -16.61 -7.55 -4.73
CA ARG A 194 -15.55 -8.02 -5.64
C ARG A 194 -14.38 -8.66 -4.90
N ILE A 195 -14.30 -8.50 -3.58
CA ILE A 195 -13.18 -9.03 -2.79
C ILE A 195 -13.38 -10.54 -2.59
N ASN A 196 -12.64 -11.31 -3.36
CA ASN A 196 -12.60 -12.77 -3.30
C ASN A 196 -11.19 -13.27 -3.67
N SER A 197 -10.97 -14.58 -3.61
CA SER A 197 -9.67 -15.18 -3.94
C SER A 197 -9.21 -14.84 -5.35
N VAL A 198 -10.11 -14.81 -6.34
CA VAL A 198 -9.76 -14.51 -7.74
C VAL A 198 -9.16 -13.12 -7.88
N LEU A 199 -9.80 -12.10 -7.28
CA LEU A 199 -9.26 -10.74 -7.29
C LEU A 199 -7.92 -10.67 -6.53
N LEU A 200 -7.82 -11.34 -5.38
CA LEU A 200 -6.59 -11.34 -4.58
C LEU A 200 -5.44 -12.09 -5.27
N ASP A 201 -5.74 -13.10 -6.10
CA ASP A 201 -4.76 -13.78 -6.95
C ASP A 201 -4.19 -12.85 -8.02
N GLU A 202 -5.01 -11.95 -8.59
CA GLU A 202 -4.51 -10.91 -9.51
C GLU A 202 -3.53 -9.95 -8.81
N LEU A 203 -3.79 -9.60 -7.55
CA LEU A 203 -2.84 -8.84 -6.74
C LEU A 203 -1.56 -9.64 -6.46
N ALA A 204 -1.68 -10.92 -6.11
CA ALA A 204 -0.53 -11.79 -5.86
C ALA A 204 0.37 -11.91 -7.11
N ARG A 205 -0.22 -12.04 -8.30
CA ARG A 205 0.50 -11.99 -9.59
C ARG A 205 1.30 -10.70 -9.73
N LEU A 206 0.68 -9.55 -9.45
CA LEU A 206 1.38 -8.26 -9.51
C LEU A 206 2.55 -8.17 -8.51
N ILE A 207 2.38 -8.69 -7.30
CA ILE A 207 3.45 -8.72 -6.28
C ILE A 207 4.67 -9.49 -6.77
N VAL A 208 4.47 -10.61 -7.47
CA VAL A 208 5.57 -11.43 -8.02
C VAL A 208 6.02 -10.99 -9.42
N GLY A 209 5.62 -9.79 -9.86
CA GLY A 209 6.05 -9.22 -11.14
C GLY A 209 5.35 -9.78 -12.38
N GLN A 210 4.29 -10.56 -12.22
CA GLN A 210 3.46 -11.02 -13.33
C GLN A 210 2.40 -9.98 -13.71
N ALA A 211 1.85 -10.11 -14.92
CA ALA A 211 0.69 -9.32 -15.32
C ALA A 211 -0.53 -9.74 -14.49
N GLY A 212 -1.31 -8.74 -14.06
CA GLY A 212 -2.55 -8.94 -13.34
C GLY A 212 -3.47 -7.72 -13.50
N ALA A 213 -4.78 -7.95 -13.43
CA ALA A 213 -5.81 -6.94 -13.67
C ALA A 213 -6.37 -6.32 -12.37
N PHE A 214 -5.56 -6.29 -11.30
CA PHE A 214 -5.99 -5.81 -9.99
C PHE A 214 -6.04 -4.28 -9.88
N LEU A 215 -5.08 -3.59 -10.49
CA LEU A 215 -4.91 -2.12 -10.48
C LEU A 215 -5.68 -1.45 -11.61
#